data_AF-A0A9X6XWK2-F1
#
_entry.id   AF-A0A9X6XWK2-F1
#
_cell.length_a   1.000
_cell.length_b   1.000
_cell.length_c   1.000
_cell.angle_alpha   90.00
_cell.angle_beta   90.00
_cell.angle_gamma   90.00
#
_symmetry.space_group_name_H-M   'P 1'
#
loop_
_entity.id
_entity.type
_entity.pdbx_description
1 polymer ?
#
loop_
_entity_poly.entity_id
_entity_poly.type
_entity_poly.pdbx_seq_one_letter_code
_entity_poly.pdbx_strand_id
1 'polypeptide(L)'
;MHQEYETILAKGEELNSIRPKEKNARGRPKQSLVRNLLNRLSTYQNSILAFLLYPAIPFDNNQAERDIRPVNTLSKWQKAL
;
A
#
# COMPACT_ATOMS: atom_id res chain seq x y z
N MET A 1 7.18 -14.93 13.34
CA MET A 1 7.13 -13.64 12.61
C MET A 1 6.63 -13.78 11.17
N HIS A 2 7.41 -14.30 10.20
CA HIS A 2 6.92 -14.43 8.82
C HIS A 2 5.66 -15.31 8.70
N GLN A 3 5.67 -16.50 9.32
CA GLN A 3 4.52 -17.42 9.32
C GLN A 3 3.26 -16.81 9.97
N GLU A 4 3.42 -16.10 11.09
CA GLU A 4 2.31 -15.41 11.75
C GLU A 4 1.75 -14.28 10.87
N TYR A 5 2.62 -13.53 10.19
CA TYR A 5 2.22 -12.49 9.25
C TYR A 5 1.41 -13.06 8.07
N GLU A 6 1.87 -14.16 7.48
CA GLU A 6 1.14 -14.88 6.42
C GLU A 6 -0.23 -15.37 6.91
N THR A 7 -0.29 -15.86 8.15
CA THR A 7 -1.56 -16.32 8.75
C THR A 7 -2.56 -15.17 8.88
N ILE A 8 -2.09 -13.97 9.27
CA ILE A 8 -2.92 -12.77 9.35
C ILE A 8 -3.38 -12.33 7.95
N LEU A 9 -2.48 -12.34 6.96
CA LEU A 9 -2.84 -12.04 5.57
C LEU A 9 -3.89 -13.00 5.03
N ALA A 10 -3.70 -14.31 5.23
CA ALA A 10 -4.64 -15.34 4.79
C ALA A 10 -6.03 -15.14 5.39
N LYS A 11 -6.12 -14.84 6.69
CA LYS A 11 -7.38 -14.50 7.36
C LYS A 11 -8.01 -13.24 6.78
N GLY A 12 -7.21 -12.21 6.51
CA GLY A 12 -7.67 -10.99 5.84
C GLY A 12 -8.26 -11.26 4.46
N GLU A 13 -7.64 -12.19 3.73
CA GLU A 13 -8.02 -12.59 2.38
C GLU A 13 -9.35 -13.37 2.34
N GLU A 14 -9.55 -14.27 3.30
CA GLU A 14 -10.80 -14.99 3.54
C GLU A 14 -11.96 -14.04 3.83
N LEU A 15 -11.74 -13.07 4.73
CA LEU A 15 -12.76 -12.09 5.13
C LEU A 15 -13.11 -11.08 4.03
N ASN A 16 -12.22 -10.84 3.07
CA ASN A 16 -12.35 -9.77 2.09
C ASN A 16 -12.25 -10.27 0.65
N SER A 17 -12.95 -11.35 0.31
CA SER A 17 -12.90 -12.00 -1.01
C SER A 17 -13.10 -11.04 -2.20
N ILE A 18 -12.52 -11.39 -3.35
CA ILE A 18 -12.56 -10.55 -4.55
C ILE A 18 -14.01 -10.44 -5.01
N ARG A 19 -14.51 -9.20 -5.16
CA ARG A 19 -15.84 -8.97 -5.70
C ARG A 19 -15.89 -9.49 -7.14
N PRO A 20 -16.87 -10.34 -7.48
CA PRO A 20 -17.04 -10.78 -8.85
C PRO A 20 -17.33 -9.58 -9.75
N LYS A 21 -16.86 -9.66 -10.99
CA LYS A 21 -17.13 -8.62 -11.99
C LYS A 21 -18.63 -8.64 -12.34
N GLU A 22 -19.28 -7.49 -12.25
CA GLU A 22 -20.67 -7.34 -12.67
C GLU A 22 -20.82 -7.63 -14.17
N LYS A 23 -21.86 -8.38 -14.55
CA LYS A 23 -22.17 -8.65 -15.97
C LYS A 23 -22.40 -7.30 -16.66
N ASN A 24 -21.66 -7.08 -17.76
CA ASN A 24 -21.67 -5.87 -18.60
C ASN A 24 -20.87 -4.64 -18.09
N ALA A 25 -20.18 -4.73 -16.94
CA ALA A 25 -19.29 -3.65 -16.53
C ALA A 25 -18.03 -3.59 -17.42
N ARG A 26 -17.77 -2.41 -18.02
CA ARG A 26 -16.53 -2.13 -18.76
C ARG A 26 -15.41 -1.77 -17.78
N GLY A 27 -14.19 -2.25 -18.06
CA GLY A 27 -13.01 -2.00 -17.23
C GLY A 27 -12.80 -2.98 -16.06
N ARG A 28 -11.80 -2.68 -15.22
CA ARG A 28 -11.47 -3.45 -14.01
C ARG A 28 -12.45 -3.08 -12.89
N PRO A 29 -13.05 -4.04 -12.17
CA PRO A 29 -13.90 -3.74 -11.04
C PRO A 29 -13.18 -2.87 -10.01
N LYS A 30 -13.88 -1.90 -9.46
CA LYS A 30 -13.35 -1.08 -8.36
C LYS A 30 -13.10 -1.98 -7.15
N GLN A 31 -11.85 -2.04 -6.69
CA GLN A 31 -11.50 -2.76 -5.46
C GLN A 31 -11.90 -1.94 -4.23
N SER A 32 -12.29 -2.63 -3.16
CA SER A 32 -12.57 -1.97 -1.87
C SER A 32 -11.28 -1.41 -1.25
N LEU A 33 -11.44 -0.45 -0.35
CA LEU A 33 -10.31 0.11 0.41
C LEU A 33 -9.52 -1.00 1.14
N VAL A 34 -10.23 -1.91 1.81
CA VAL A 34 -9.62 -3.02 2.55
C VAL A 34 -8.85 -3.95 1.61
N ARG A 35 -9.39 -4.27 0.43
CA ARG A 35 -8.70 -5.12 -0.55
C ARG A 35 -7.45 -4.43 -1.10
N ASN A 36 -7.49 -3.12 -1.34
CA ASN A 36 -6.32 -2.36 -1.76
C ASN A 36 -5.23 -2.37 -0.69
N LEU A 37 -5.61 -2.27 0.59
CA LEU A 37 -4.68 -2.38 1.71
C LEU A 37 -4.06 -3.79 1.79
N LEU A 38 -4.87 -4.85 1.75
CA LEU A 38 -4.39 -6.23 1.75
C LEU A 38 -3.38 -6.51 0.64
N ASN A 39 -3.68 -6.05 -0.58
CA ASN A 39 -2.75 -6.19 -1.71
C ASN A 39 -1.40 -5.50 -1.42
N ARG A 40 -1.42 -4.30 -0.80
CA ARG A 40 -0.17 -3.61 -0.44
C ARG A 40 0.60 -4.33 0.66
N LEU A 41 -0.09 -4.82 1.68
CA LEU A 41 0.53 -5.57 2.77
C LEU A 41 1.19 -6.86 2.27
N SER A 42 0.53 -7.58 1.37
CA SER A 42 1.09 -8.77 0.72
C SER A 42 2.28 -8.43 -0.19
N THR A 43 2.13 -7.47 -1.11
CA THR A 43 3.20 -7.10 -2.05
C THR A 43 4.46 -6.59 -1.36
N TYR A 44 4.34 -5.84 -0.27
CA TYR A 44 5.47 -5.20 0.42
C TYR A 44 5.81 -5.84 1.77
N GLN A 45 5.41 -7.09 1.98
CA GLN A 45 5.60 -7.80 3.25
C GLN A 45 7.03 -7.72 3.78
N ASN A 46 8.03 -7.98 2.93
CA ASN A 46 9.43 -7.97 3.37
C ASN A 46 9.84 -6.57 3.87
N SER A 47 9.44 -5.51 3.17
CA SER A 47 9.72 -4.14 3.59
C SER A 47 9.00 -3.79 4.90
N ILE A 48 7.76 -4.25 5.07
CA ILE A 48 6.99 -4.02 6.29
C ILE A 48 7.61 -4.75 7.49
N LEU A 49 7.93 -6.04 7.32
CA LEU A 49 8.56 -6.84 8.37
C LEU A 49 9.97 -6.35 8.69
N ALA A 50 10.67 -5.75 7.73
CA ALA A 50 12.00 -5.22 7.96
C ALA A 50 12.03 -4.14 9.06
N PHE A 51 10.99 -3.30 9.17
CA PHE A 51 10.86 -2.34 10.27
C PHE A 51 10.82 -2.99 11.66
N LEU A 52 10.31 -4.22 11.75
CA LEU A 52 10.22 -4.95 13.02
C LEU A 52 11.48 -5.77 13.31
N LEU A 53 12.14 -6.26 12.26
CA LEU A 53 13.28 -7.19 12.37
C LEU A 53 14.64 -6.47 12.37
N TYR A 54 14.73 -5.29 11.77
CA TYR A 54 15.98 -4.54 11.61
C TYR A 54 15.84 -3.14 12.24
N PRO A 55 16.25 -2.97 13.52
CA PRO A 55 16.13 -1.70 14.24
C PRO A 55 16.87 -0.52 13.59
N ALA A 56 17.83 -0.81 12.71
CA ALA A 56 18.58 0.22 11.96
C ALA A 56 17.73 0.92 10.88
N ILE A 57 16.58 0.35 10.51
CA ILE A 57 15.67 0.97 9.54
C ILE A 57 14.82 2.02 10.28
N PRO A 58 14.97 3.31 9.98
CA PRO A 58 14.17 4.35 10.61
C PRO A 58 12.71 4.22 10.16
N PHE A 59 11.77 4.32 11.09
CA PHE A 59 10.34 4.36 10.78
C PHE A 59 9.91 5.67 10.12
N ASP A 60 10.74 6.71 10.20
CA ASP A 60 10.43 8.00 9.61
C ASP A 60 10.84 8.08 8.14
N ASN A 61 10.04 8.82 7.37
CA ASN A 61 10.29 9.09 5.96
C ASN A 61 10.73 10.54 5.73
N ASN A 62 11.23 11.22 6.77
CA ASN A 62 11.39 12.67 6.77
C ASN A 62 12.33 13.16 5.68
N GLN A 63 13.38 12.37 5.37
CA GLN A 63 14.33 12.74 4.34
C GLN A 63 13.74 12.66 2.94
N ALA A 64 13.10 11.54 2.59
CA ALA A 64 12.49 11.41 1.26
C ALA A 64 11.33 12.42 1.07
N GLU A 65 10.56 12.71 2.13
CA GLU A 65 9.54 13.75 2.07
C GLU A 65 10.13 15.14 1.83
N ARG A 66 11.25 15.47 2.47
CA ARG A 66 12.00 16.72 2.22
C ARG A 66 12.51 16.78 0.78
N ASP A 67 13.03 15.67 0.26
CA ASP A 67 13.60 15.61 -1.09
C ASP A 67 12.52 15.73 -2.19
N ILE A 68 11.30 15.23 -1.95
CA ILE A 68 10.18 15.30 -2.90
C ILE A 68 9.42 16.65 -2.81
N ARG A 69 9.48 17.33 -1.66
CA ARG A 69 8.73 18.58 -1.40
C ARG A 69 8.94 19.69 -2.45
N PRO A 70 10.15 19.95 -2.97
CA PRO A 70 10.38 20.96 -4.00
C PRO A 70 9.62 20.63 -5.30
N VAL A 71 9.67 19.38 -5.76
CA VAL A 71 9.01 18.91 -7.00
C VAL A 71 7.49 19.04 -6.88
N ASN A 72 6.92 18.65 -5.74
CA ASN A 72 5.49 18.79 -5.48
C ASN A 72 5.05 20.25 -5.37
N THR A 73 5.91 21.15 -4.90
CA THR A 73 5.59 22.57 -4.79
C THR A 73 5.62 23.22 -6.17
N LEU A 74 6.64 22.96 -6.97
CA LEU A 74 6.79 23.50 -8.33
C LEU A 74 5.64 23.06 -9.26
N SER A 75 5.25 21.79 -9.22
CA SER A 75 4.12 21.29 -10.03
C SER A 75 2.77 21.90 -9.67
N LYS A 76 2.55 22.31 -8.41
CA LYS A 76 1.35 23.06 -8.00
C LYS A 76 1.33 24.45 -8.63
N TRP A 77 2.47 25.14 -8.67
CA TRP A 77 2.58 26.46 -9.29
C TRP A 77 2.42 26.39 -10.82
N GLN A 78 2.92 25.34 -11.47
CA GLN A 78 2.72 25.14 -12.93
C GLN A 78 1.28 24.85 -13.34
N LYS A 79 0.44 24.32 -12.44
CA LYS A 79 -0.99 24.09 -12.69
C LYS A 79 -1.87 25.31 -12.39
N ALA A 80 -1.32 26.30 -11.70
CA ALA A 80 -2.00 27.54 -11.33
C ALA A 80 -1.71 28.70 -12.29
N LEU A 81 -0.84 28.46 -13.29
CA LEU A 81 -0.58 29.31 -14.45
C LEU A 81 -1.30 28.73 -15.68
#